data_AF-A0A0H5QJT4-F1
#
_entry.id   AF-A0A0H5QJT4-F1
#
_cell.length_a   1.000
_cell.length_b   1.000
_cell.length_c   1.000
_cell.angle_alpha   90.00
_cell.angle_beta   90.00
_cell.angle_gamma   90.00
#
_symmetry.space_group_name_H-M   'P 1'
#
loop_
_entity.id
_entity.type
_entity.pdbx_description
1 polymer ?
#
loop_
_entity_poly.entity_id
_entity_poly.type
_entity_poly.pdbx_seq_one_letter_code
_entity_poly.pdbx_strand_id
1 'polypeptide(L)'
;TQRKNAANKQAAMDDADKLTGPEKFIVPELTVKDVLSVIPPHCFQRSALRSFSYVAMDVGLIAAIYRAASTLIPQINPVDLPVSPALVSALPPIAQDALQKALPYLYPVGRFLGWQAYGYATGLVATGLWVIAHECGHQAFSESKAVNNAVG
;
A
#
# COMPACT_ATOMS: atom_id res chain seq x y z
N THR A 1 18.41 62.12 -33.54
CA THR A 1 16.97 61.76 -33.54
C THR A 1 16.73 60.25 -33.55
N GLN A 2 17.47 59.43 -34.31
CA GLN A 2 17.22 57.98 -34.39
C GLN A 2 17.51 57.14 -33.13
N ARG A 3 18.53 57.48 -32.33
CA ARG A 3 18.84 56.76 -31.07
C ARG A 3 17.74 56.86 -30.02
N LYS A 4 16.99 57.97 -29.98
CA LYS A 4 15.87 58.14 -29.04
C LYS A 4 14.66 57.28 -29.43
N ASN A 5 14.43 57.09 -30.73
CA ASN A 5 13.33 56.24 -31.23
C ASN A 5 13.62 54.74 -31.05
N ALA A 6 14.88 54.32 -31.18
CA ALA A 6 15.30 52.94 -30.91
C ALA A 6 15.19 52.60 -29.41
N ALA A 7 15.60 53.52 -28.53
CA ALA A 7 15.47 53.34 -27.08
C ALA A 7 14.01 53.28 -26.62
N ASN A 8 13.13 54.12 -27.19
CA ASN A 8 11.70 54.11 -26.86
C ASN A 8 10.99 52.85 -27.40
N LYS A 9 11.43 52.33 -28.55
CA LYS A 9 10.92 51.09 -29.13
C LYS A 9 11.36 49.86 -28.32
N GLN A 10 12.57 49.86 -27.76
CA GLN A 10 13.05 48.80 -26.88
C GLN A 10 12.29 48.79 -25.55
N ALA A 11 12.08 49.96 -24.93
CA ALA A 11 11.31 50.07 -23.69
C ALA A 11 9.85 49.59 -23.85
N ALA A 12 9.20 49.92 -24.97
CA ALA A 12 7.85 49.44 -25.27
C ALA A 12 7.78 47.92 -25.55
N MET A 13 8.88 47.30 -25.98
CA MET A 13 8.97 45.86 -26.27
C MET A 13 9.27 45.06 -24.99
N ASP A 14 10.05 45.63 -24.08
CA ASP A 14 10.37 45.06 -22.76
C ASP A 14 9.16 45.13 -21.79
N ASP A 15 8.30 46.14 -21.91
CA ASP A 15 7.05 46.24 -21.14
C ASP A 15 5.95 45.34 -21.71
N ALA A 16 5.95 45.06 -23.02
CA ALA A 16 5.02 44.13 -23.65
C ALA A 16 5.34 42.65 -23.30
N ASP A 17 6.63 42.31 -23.12
CA ASP A 17 7.08 40.97 -22.71
C ASP A 17 6.66 40.61 -21.26
N LYS A 18 6.52 41.62 -20.40
CA LYS A 18 6.07 41.46 -19.01
C LYS A 18 4.57 41.18 -18.85
N LEU A 19 3.77 41.41 -19.90
CA LEU A 19 2.30 41.26 -19.86
C LEU A 19 1.80 39.92 -20.42
N THR A 20 2.67 39.05 -20.96
CA THR A 20 2.25 37.81 -21.65
C THR A 20 2.94 36.51 -21.20
N GLY A 21 3.76 36.54 -20.15
CA GLY A 21 4.31 35.31 -19.54
C GLY A 21 3.42 34.81 -18.40
N PRO A 22 3.25 33.48 -18.20
CA PRO A 22 2.64 32.99 -16.96
C PRO A 22 3.43 33.58 -15.78
N GLU A 23 2.74 34.28 -14.88
CA GLU A 23 3.36 34.84 -13.67
C GLU A 23 4.19 33.73 -13.01
N LYS A 24 5.52 33.87 -13.04
CA LYS A 24 6.40 32.86 -12.48
C LYS A 24 6.18 32.87 -10.98
N PHE A 25 5.61 31.79 -10.45
CA PHE A 25 5.50 31.57 -9.02
C PHE A 25 6.91 31.60 -8.41
N ILE A 26 7.24 32.68 -7.71
CA ILE A 26 8.48 32.82 -6.96
C ILE A 26 8.29 32.01 -5.67
N VAL A 27 8.93 30.83 -5.59
CA VAL A 27 8.90 30.00 -4.38
C VAL A 27 9.59 30.78 -3.26
N PRO A 28 8.89 31.12 -2.16
CA PRO A 28 9.52 31.80 -1.04
C PRO A 28 10.55 30.87 -0.38
N GLU A 29 11.66 31.43 0.07
CA GLU A 29 12.67 30.73 0.90
C GLU A 29 12.06 30.47 2.30
N LEU A 30 11.21 29.46 2.42
CA LEU A 30 10.61 29.03 3.68
C LEU A 30 11.57 28.09 4.40
N THR A 31 11.90 28.40 5.65
CA THR A 31 12.64 27.45 6.48
C THR A 31 11.71 26.38 7.01
N VAL A 32 12.23 25.19 7.31
CA VAL A 32 11.45 24.08 7.90
C VAL A 32 10.74 24.52 9.19
N LYS A 33 11.34 25.44 9.96
CA LYS A 33 10.74 25.98 11.19
C LYS A 33 9.52 26.85 10.90
N ASP A 34 9.57 27.66 9.86
CA ASP A 34 8.45 28.51 9.45
C ASP A 34 7.25 27.64 9.07
N VAL A 35 7.49 26.56 8.32
CA VAL A 35 6.45 25.60 7.95
C VAL A 35 5.88 24.87 9.18
N LEU A 36 6.72 24.35 10.08
CA LEU A 36 6.24 23.66 11.30
C LEU A 36 5.48 24.59 12.25
N SER A 37 5.82 25.88 12.29
CA SER A 37 5.19 26.87 13.18
C SER A 37 3.71 27.14 12.88
N VAL A 38 3.29 26.87 11.64
CA VAL A 38 1.90 27.04 11.19
C VAL A 38 1.04 25.84 11.61
N ILE A 39 1.65 24.69 11.90
CA ILE A 39 0.94 23.47 12.26
C ILE A 39 0.50 23.56 13.73
N PRO A 40 -0.81 23.43 14.04
CA PRO A 40 -1.31 23.47 15.40
C PRO A 40 -0.65 22.42 16.31
N PRO A 41 -0.44 22.71 17.60
CA PRO A 41 0.29 21.82 18.52
C PRO A 41 -0.39 20.46 18.73
N HIS A 42 -1.71 20.38 18.58
CA HIS A 42 -2.45 19.12 18.71
C HIS A 42 -2.14 18.13 17.57
N CYS A 43 -1.64 18.60 16.42
CA CYS A 43 -1.21 17.74 15.32
C CYS A 43 0.08 16.97 15.64
N PHE A 44 0.85 17.41 16.65
CA PHE A 44 2.09 16.74 17.09
C PHE A 44 1.87 15.72 18.21
N GLN A 45 0.63 15.53 18.68
CA GLN A 45 0.32 14.58 19.74
C GLN A 45 0.33 13.15 19.20
N ARG A 46 1.24 12.33 19.71
CA ARG A 46 1.41 10.93 19.30
C ARG A 46 0.68 10.03 20.29
N SER A 47 -0.44 9.48 19.86
CA SER A 47 -1.23 8.56 20.70
C SER A 47 -0.69 7.13 20.62
N ALA A 48 0.27 6.79 21.49
CA ALA A 48 0.86 5.45 21.53
C ALA A 48 -0.20 4.33 21.64
N LEU A 49 -1.23 4.52 22.47
CA LEU A 49 -2.32 3.54 22.63
C LEU A 49 -3.07 3.29 21.32
N ARG A 50 -3.36 4.36 20.56
CA ARG A 50 -4.04 4.24 19.28
C ARG A 50 -3.13 3.52 18.27
N SER A 51 -1.86 3.88 18.22
CA SER A 51 -0.89 3.21 17.32
C SER A 51 -0.72 1.72 17.67
N PHE A 52 -0.61 1.37 18.95
CA PHE A 52 -0.55 -0.02 19.40
C PHE A 52 -1.84 -0.81 19.11
N SER A 53 -3.00 -0.16 19.14
CA SER A 53 -4.26 -0.83 18.80
C SER A 53 -4.29 -1.31 17.34
N TYR A 54 -3.71 -0.54 16.40
CA TYR A 54 -3.57 -0.95 15.01
C TYR A 54 -2.57 -2.10 14.86
N VAL A 55 -1.44 -2.06 15.57
CA VAL A 55 -0.48 -3.18 15.58
C VAL A 55 -1.13 -4.46 16.11
N ALA A 56 -1.91 -4.37 17.20
CA ALA A 56 -2.64 -5.51 17.73
C ALA A 56 -3.69 -6.05 16.75
N MET A 57 -4.39 -5.16 16.04
CA MET A 57 -5.31 -5.54 14.96
C MET A 57 -4.58 -6.26 13.83
N ASP A 58 -3.43 -5.77 13.38
CA ASP A 58 -2.64 -6.39 12.32
C ASP A 58 -2.14 -7.78 12.72
N VAL A 59 -1.67 -7.95 13.96
CA VAL A 59 -1.32 -9.27 14.52
C VAL A 59 -2.53 -10.20 14.54
N GLY A 60 -3.70 -9.68 14.94
CA GLY A 60 -4.96 -10.43 14.90
C GLY A 60 -5.35 -10.87 13.49
N LEU A 61 -5.21 -9.99 12.50
CA LEU A 61 -5.46 -10.29 11.09
C LEU A 61 -4.49 -11.34 10.56
N ILE A 62 -3.19 -11.22 10.84
CA ILE A 62 -2.19 -12.22 10.46
C ILE A 62 -2.53 -13.58 11.09
N ALA A 63 -2.89 -13.60 12.38
CA ALA A 63 -3.27 -14.83 13.07
C ALA A 63 -4.53 -15.47 12.47
N ALA A 64 -5.54 -14.65 12.11
CA ALA A 64 -6.76 -15.11 11.46
C ALA A 64 -6.47 -15.69 10.06
N ILE A 65 -5.66 -14.99 9.25
CA ILE A 65 -5.24 -15.46 7.92
C ILE A 65 -4.46 -16.77 8.03
N TYR A 66 -3.52 -16.86 8.97
CA TYR A 66 -2.77 -18.09 9.23
C TYR A 66 -3.68 -19.24 9.66
N ARG A 67 -4.64 -18.98 10.55
CA ARG A 67 -5.61 -20.00 10.99
C ARG A 67 -6.51 -20.47 9.84
N ALA A 68 -6.96 -19.55 8.99
CA ALA A 68 -7.73 -19.89 7.79
C ALA A 68 -6.89 -20.71 6.81
N ALA A 69 -5.66 -20.29 6.50
CA ALA A 69 -4.78 -21.00 5.58
C ALA A 69 -4.43 -22.41 6.09
N SER A 70 -4.11 -22.55 7.37
CA SER A 70 -3.78 -23.84 8.00
C SER A 70 -4.96 -24.81 8.11
N THR A 71 -6.20 -24.34 7.95
CA THR A 71 -7.39 -25.19 7.96
C THR A 71 -7.96 -25.44 6.57
N LEU A 72 -7.97 -24.44 5.70
CA LEU A 72 -8.56 -24.51 4.35
C LEU A 72 -7.62 -25.13 3.31
N ILE A 73 -6.33 -24.80 3.32
CA ILE A 73 -5.39 -25.31 2.30
C ILE A 73 -5.23 -26.84 2.41
N PRO A 74 -5.18 -27.45 3.60
CA PRO A 74 -5.18 -28.91 3.74
C PRO A 74 -6.46 -29.61 3.25
N GLN A 75 -7.60 -28.91 3.18
CA GLN A 75 -8.87 -29.48 2.68
C GLN A 75 -8.91 -29.58 1.15
N ILE A 76 -8.06 -28.82 0.47
CA ILE A 76 -7.69 -29.13 -0.89
C ILE A 76 -6.87 -30.42 -0.76
N ASN A 77 -7.52 -31.57 -0.98
CA ASN A 77 -6.99 -32.93 -1.02
C ASN A 77 -7.55 -33.64 -2.26
N PRO A 78 -6.79 -34.55 -2.91
CA PRO A 78 -7.25 -35.23 -4.11
C PRO A 78 -8.42 -36.20 -3.85
N VAL A 79 -8.63 -36.61 -2.60
CA VAL A 79 -9.71 -37.50 -2.16
C VAL A 79 -10.97 -36.71 -1.76
N ASP A 80 -10.83 -35.45 -1.37
CA ASP A 80 -11.92 -34.63 -0.81
C ASP A 80 -12.37 -33.49 -1.73
N LEU A 81 -11.79 -33.34 -2.93
CA LEU A 81 -12.26 -32.35 -3.90
C LEU A 81 -13.76 -32.61 -4.13
N PRO A 82 -14.67 -31.70 -3.71
CA PRO A 82 -16.09 -31.95 -3.72
C PRO A 82 -16.60 -31.69 -5.14
N VAL A 83 -16.09 -32.42 -6.12
CA VAL A 83 -16.80 -32.56 -7.38
C VAL A 83 -17.99 -33.42 -7.04
N SER A 84 -19.12 -32.77 -6.71
CA SER A 84 -20.31 -33.49 -6.31
C SER A 84 -20.61 -34.56 -7.38
N PRO A 85 -20.92 -35.81 -6.98
CA PRO A 85 -21.27 -36.85 -7.94
C PRO A 85 -22.41 -36.42 -8.88
N ALA A 86 -23.27 -35.53 -8.39
CA ALA A 86 -24.32 -34.86 -9.16
C ALA A 86 -23.78 -33.95 -10.28
N LEU A 87 -22.73 -33.16 -10.02
CA LEU A 87 -22.10 -32.33 -11.05
C LEU A 87 -21.40 -33.20 -12.11
N VAL A 88 -20.68 -34.25 -11.69
CA VAL A 88 -19.97 -35.16 -12.62
C VAL A 88 -20.95 -35.91 -13.52
N SER A 89 -22.05 -36.42 -12.96
CA SER A 89 -23.08 -37.15 -13.71
C SER A 89 -23.92 -36.27 -14.62
N ALA A 90 -23.93 -34.95 -14.40
CA ALA A 90 -24.57 -33.98 -15.29
C ALA A 90 -23.73 -33.65 -16.55
N LEU A 91 -22.44 -34.04 -16.60
CA LEU A 91 -21.58 -33.83 -17.77
C LEU A 91 -21.68 -34.98 -18.78
N PRO A 92 -21.51 -34.70 -20.09
CA PRO A 92 -21.45 -35.74 -21.12
C PRO A 92 -20.24 -36.69 -20.88
N PRO A 93 -20.32 -37.96 -21.29
CA PRO A 93 -19.30 -38.98 -20.98
C PRO A 93 -17.87 -38.60 -21.39
N ILE A 94 -17.73 -37.83 -22.48
CA ILE A 94 -16.43 -37.36 -22.98
C ILE A 94 -15.79 -36.31 -22.05
N ALA A 95 -16.63 -35.51 -21.37
CA ALA A 95 -16.18 -34.50 -20.43
C ALA A 95 -15.86 -35.11 -19.06
N GLN A 96 -16.48 -36.24 -18.70
CA GLN A 96 -16.17 -37.00 -17.49
C GLN A 96 -14.74 -37.55 -17.54
N ASP A 97 -14.34 -38.19 -18.64
CA ASP A 97 -12.99 -38.75 -18.81
C ASP A 97 -11.90 -37.66 -18.84
N ALA A 98 -12.18 -36.53 -19.51
CA ALA A 98 -11.28 -35.38 -19.52
C ALA A 98 -11.12 -34.77 -18.12
N LEU A 99 -12.21 -34.67 -17.34
CA LEU A 99 -12.17 -34.17 -15.97
C LEU A 99 -11.37 -35.10 -15.04
N GLN A 100 -11.58 -36.42 -15.15
CA GLN A 100 -10.84 -37.43 -14.38
C GLN A 100 -9.33 -37.35 -14.61
N LYS A 101 -8.91 -37.06 -15.86
CA LYS A 101 -7.51 -36.87 -16.25
C LYS A 101 -6.93 -35.53 -15.80
N ALA A 102 -7.75 -34.49 -15.72
CA ALA A 102 -7.33 -33.15 -15.30
C ALA A 102 -7.27 -32.99 -13.76
N LEU A 103 -8.14 -33.67 -13.02
CA LEU A 103 -8.21 -33.69 -11.55
C LEU A 103 -6.85 -33.85 -10.82
N PRO A 104 -5.95 -34.78 -11.20
CA PRO A 104 -4.65 -34.92 -10.53
C PRO A 104 -3.73 -33.70 -10.71
N TYR A 105 -3.91 -32.90 -11.77
CA TYR A 105 -3.14 -31.68 -12.00
C TYR A 105 -3.80 -30.43 -11.37
N LEU A 106 -5.12 -30.42 -11.22
CA LEU A 106 -5.85 -29.33 -10.56
C LEU A 106 -5.53 -29.24 -9.07
N TYR A 107 -5.27 -30.38 -8.43
CA TYR A 107 -4.91 -30.47 -7.02
C TYR A 107 -3.64 -29.67 -6.64
N PRO A 108 -2.44 -29.97 -7.20
CA PRO A 108 -1.22 -29.25 -6.85
C PRO A 108 -1.29 -27.77 -7.23
N VAL A 109 -1.99 -27.44 -8.32
CA VAL A 109 -2.21 -26.05 -8.74
C VAL A 109 -3.08 -25.32 -7.72
N GLY A 110 -4.22 -25.88 -7.31
CA GLY A 110 -5.10 -25.27 -6.31
C GLY A 110 -4.40 -25.07 -4.97
N ARG A 111 -3.62 -26.06 -4.52
CA ARG A 111 -2.84 -25.98 -3.29
C ARG A 111 -1.73 -24.93 -3.39
N PHE A 112 -1.02 -24.86 -4.51
CA PHE A 112 -0.02 -23.83 -4.78
C PHE A 112 -0.66 -22.44 -4.72
N LEU A 113 -1.76 -22.21 -5.45
CA LEU A 113 -2.48 -20.94 -5.45
C LEU A 113 -2.99 -20.56 -4.05
N GLY A 114 -3.45 -21.52 -3.25
CA GLY A 114 -3.83 -21.30 -1.86
C GLY A 114 -2.67 -20.77 -1.00
N TRP A 115 -1.49 -21.36 -1.11
CA TRP A 115 -0.29 -20.88 -0.42
C TRP A 115 0.19 -19.51 -0.95
N GLN A 116 0.10 -19.27 -2.26
CA GLN A 116 0.42 -17.96 -2.85
C GLN A 116 -0.54 -16.87 -2.35
N ALA A 117 -1.84 -17.16 -2.28
CA ALA A 117 -2.83 -16.24 -1.75
C ALA A 117 -2.60 -15.94 -0.26
N TYR A 118 -2.26 -16.96 0.55
CA TYR A 118 -1.85 -16.78 1.94
C TYR A 118 -0.63 -15.86 2.06
N GLY A 119 0.43 -16.15 1.29
CA GLY A 119 1.66 -15.36 1.33
C GLY A 119 1.44 -13.91 0.91
N TYR A 120 0.65 -13.69 -0.14
CA TYR A 120 0.28 -12.36 -0.61
C TYR A 120 -0.55 -11.59 0.43
N ALA A 121 -1.62 -12.18 0.95
CA ALA A 121 -2.48 -11.55 1.96
C ALA A 121 -1.74 -11.23 3.26
N THR A 122 -0.92 -12.18 3.75
CA THR A 122 -0.10 -11.96 4.96
C THR A 122 0.98 -10.90 4.70
N GLY A 123 1.57 -10.90 3.50
CA GLY A 123 2.55 -9.90 3.07
C GLY A 123 1.99 -8.48 3.09
N LEU A 124 0.77 -8.27 2.60
CA LEU A 124 0.12 -6.94 2.62
C LEU A 124 0.00 -6.37 4.05
N VAL A 125 -0.37 -7.21 5.02
CA VAL A 125 -0.48 -6.79 6.42
C VAL A 125 0.90 -6.59 7.05
N ALA A 126 1.84 -7.53 6.79
CA ALA A 126 3.20 -7.45 7.31
C ALA A 126 3.99 -6.23 6.80
N THR A 127 3.75 -5.78 5.57
CA THR A 127 4.32 -4.52 5.07
C THR A 127 3.82 -3.33 5.89
N GLY A 128 2.56 -3.31 6.32
CA GLY A 128 2.03 -2.29 7.23
C GLY A 128 2.78 -2.25 8.57
N LEU A 129 3.00 -3.41 9.20
CA LEU A 129 3.82 -3.52 10.41
C LEU A 129 5.27 -3.04 10.19
N TRP A 130 5.88 -3.39 9.06
CA TRP A 130 7.23 -2.96 8.74
C TRP A 130 7.34 -1.44 8.61
N VAL A 131 6.37 -0.79 7.94
CA VAL A 131 6.31 0.68 7.85
C VAL A 131 6.20 1.29 9.25
N ILE A 132 5.33 0.76 10.11
CA ILE A 132 5.20 1.26 11.48
C ILE A 132 6.53 1.15 12.24
N ALA A 133 7.22 0.01 12.15
CA ALA A 133 8.52 -0.18 12.79
C ALA A 133 9.59 0.78 12.24
N HIS A 134 9.60 1.03 10.92
CA HIS A 134 10.50 2.01 10.30
C HIS A 134 10.27 3.43 10.85
N GLU A 135 9.00 3.83 11.02
CA GLU A 135 8.63 5.11 11.61
C GLU A 135 8.93 5.19 13.13
N CYS A 136 8.90 4.07 13.85
CA CYS A 136 9.38 3.97 15.23
C CYS A 136 10.87 4.34 15.32
N GLY A 137 11.70 3.87 14.38
CA GLY A 137 13.12 4.21 14.30
C GLY A 137 13.39 5.72 14.15
N HIS A 138 12.48 6.44 13.48
CA HIS A 138 12.49 7.90 13.38
C HIS A 138 11.84 8.63 14.56
N GLN A 139 11.54 7.91 15.64
CA GLN A 139 10.93 8.42 16.87
C GLN A 139 9.53 9.01 16.64
N ALA A 140 8.77 8.58 15.63
CA ALA A 140 7.48 9.17 15.28
C ALA A 140 6.26 8.48 15.95
N PHE A 141 6.46 7.30 16.54
CA PHE A 141 5.37 6.41 16.98
C PHE A 141 4.79 6.74 18.36
N SER A 142 5.65 7.09 19.32
CA SER A 142 5.29 7.42 20.71
C SER A 142 6.04 8.65 21.20
N GLU A 143 5.49 9.32 22.21
CA GLU A 143 6.16 10.41 22.95
C GLU A 143 7.33 9.87 23.80
N SER A 144 7.33 8.58 24.13
CA SER A 144 8.43 7.94 24.87
C SER A 144 9.49 7.37 23.92
N LYS A 145 10.72 7.88 24.05
CA LYS A 145 11.90 7.38 23.32
C LYS A 145 12.20 5.91 23.63
N ALA A 146 11.93 5.47 24.85
CA ALA A 146 12.15 4.08 25.26
C ALA A 146 11.20 3.11 24.53
N VAL A 147 9.94 3.54 24.30
CA VAL A 147 8.96 2.74 23.55
C VAL A 147 9.33 2.68 22.07
N ASN A 148 9.78 3.80 21.49
CA ASN A 148 10.22 3.83 20.09
C ASN A 148 11.41 2.89 19.85
N ASN A 149 12.42 2.91 20.73
CA ASN A 149 13.62 2.07 20.63
C ASN A 149 13.37 0.58 20.91
N ALA A 150 12.25 0.22 21.54
CA ALA A 150 11.88 -1.17 21.79
C ALA A 150 11.13 -1.79 20.60
N VAL A 151 10.45 -0.96 19.79
CA VAL A 151 9.63 -1.39 18.65
C VAL A 151 10.38 -1.23 17.31
N GLY A 152 11.33 -0.29 17.23
CA GLY A 152 12.15 0.00 16.04
C GLY A 152 13.63 0.11 16.33
#